data_AF-A0A7W4E8V8-F1
#
_entry.id   AF-A0A7W4E8V8-F1
#
_cell.length_a   1.000
_cell.length_b   1.000
_cell.length_c   1.000
_cell.angle_alpha   90.00
_cell.angle_beta   90.00
_cell.angle_gamma   90.00
#
_symmetry.space_group_name_H-M   'P 1'
#
loop_
_entity.id
_entity.type
_entity.pdbx_description
1 polymer ?
#
loop_
_entity_poly.entity_id
_entity_poly.type
_entity_poly.pdbx_seq_one_letter_code
_entity_poly.pdbx_strand_id
1 'polypeptide(L)'
;MNLVNAFITIVIALFPVYFWAYALKLLGENSPDVRLKFWTGVFSGLISVSAVFVFFKYFSQTKIISYTIFFALFLGFFYAVIALLTNFGSQYSAKFLRRVSLLHLLGMLCMFLFLIVISKILTGSFVLGGILATIFIPAFFEEISKHFSVLGLLGKSFSFSLRDLTLFTFCVVLGFVFVENILYFFAHGTTVGLSIFRSIFVFSVHLLSSLICTLVWWKSLGEKFGSIRYFAWFLLGILGATLIHAIYNYSISNGNNILFLPYAAAAYGLFVYLIKK
;
A
#
# COMPACT_ATOMS: atom_id res chain seq x y z
N MET A 1 -24.31 -14.71 2.71
CA MET A 1 -24.04 -14.47 1.26
C MET A 1 -24.47 -15.71 0.50
N ASN A 2 -25.28 -15.62 -0.56
CA ASN A 2 -25.65 -16.81 -1.34
C ASN A 2 -24.45 -17.32 -2.17
N LEU A 3 -24.49 -18.58 -2.59
CA LEU A 3 -23.39 -19.26 -3.31
C LEU A 3 -23.03 -18.57 -4.64
N VAL A 4 -24.03 -17.98 -5.31
CA VAL A 4 -23.88 -17.25 -6.58
C VAL A 4 -23.08 -15.96 -6.37
N ASN A 5 -23.39 -15.20 -5.31
CA ASN A 5 -22.66 -13.98 -4.96
C ASN A 5 -21.24 -14.29 -4.50
N ALA A 6 -21.01 -15.41 -3.80
CA ALA A 6 -19.67 -15.88 -3.46
C ALA A 6 -18.84 -16.22 -4.71
N PHE A 7 -19.44 -16.93 -5.66
CA PHE A 7 -18.78 -17.28 -6.92
C PHE A 7 -18.44 -16.05 -7.77
N ILE A 8 -19.39 -15.13 -7.95
CA ILE A 8 -19.17 -13.86 -8.67
C ILE A 8 -18.06 -13.04 -7.99
N THR A 9 -18.08 -12.97 -6.66
CA THR A 9 -17.05 -12.27 -5.86
C THR A 9 -15.67 -12.85 -6.12
N ILE A 10 -15.54 -14.19 -6.12
CA ILE A 10 -14.27 -14.88 -6.35
C ILE A 10 -13.80 -14.67 -7.80
N VAL A 11 -14.67 -14.84 -8.79
CA VAL A 11 -14.33 -14.66 -10.21
C VAL A 11 -13.85 -13.23 -10.50
N ILE A 12 -14.50 -12.21 -9.90
CA ILE A 12 -14.14 -10.81 -10.12
C ILE A 12 -12.91 -10.41 -9.29
N ALA A 13 -12.77 -10.87 -8.04
CA ALA A 13 -11.53 -10.66 -7.28
C ALA A 13 -10.32 -11.27 -8.00
N LEU A 14 -10.52 -12.43 -8.63
CA LEU A 14 -9.50 -13.09 -9.45
C LEU A 14 -9.29 -12.41 -10.81
N PHE A 15 -10.19 -11.55 -11.29
CA PHE A 15 -10.08 -10.95 -12.63
C PHE A 15 -8.82 -10.08 -12.80
N PRO A 16 -8.45 -9.16 -11.87
CA PRO A 16 -7.14 -8.52 -11.88
C PRO A 16 -6.00 -9.54 -11.86
N VAL A 17 -6.10 -10.59 -11.04
CA VAL A 17 -5.05 -11.61 -10.93
C VAL A 17 -4.87 -12.35 -12.27
N TYR A 18 -5.95 -12.74 -12.95
CA TYR A 18 -5.91 -13.44 -14.23
C TYR A 18 -5.43 -12.55 -15.38
N PHE A 19 -5.99 -11.34 -15.50
CA PHE A 19 -5.62 -10.41 -16.56
C PHE A 19 -4.14 -10.02 -16.46
N TRP A 20 -3.64 -9.85 -15.23
CA TRP A 20 -2.26 -9.43 -15.00
C TRP A 20 -1.27 -10.60 -14.86
N ALA A 21 -1.69 -11.80 -14.44
CA ALA A 21 -0.87 -13.02 -14.58
C ALA A 21 -0.60 -13.34 -16.06
N TYR A 22 -1.59 -13.06 -16.93
CA TYR A 22 -1.39 -13.10 -18.37
C TYR A 22 -0.38 -12.04 -18.84
N ALA A 23 -0.44 -10.81 -18.31
CA ALA A 23 0.55 -9.77 -18.61
C ALA A 23 1.98 -10.12 -18.12
N LEU A 24 2.13 -10.71 -16.93
CA LEU A 24 3.42 -11.17 -16.41
C LEU A 24 3.99 -12.33 -17.24
N LYS A 25 3.13 -13.25 -17.69
CA LYS A 25 3.51 -14.30 -18.65
C LYS A 25 4.02 -13.70 -19.97
N LEU A 26 3.36 -12.65 -20.48
CA LEU A 26 3.81 -11.93 -21.69
C LEU A 26 5.14 -11.20 -21.50
N LEU A 27 5.47 -10.78 -20.27
CA LEU A 27 6.75 -10.16 -19.91
C LEU A 27 7.87 -11.19 -19.68
N GLY A 28 7.59 -12.50 -19.82
CA GLY A 28 8.57 -13.58 -19.62
C GLY A 28 8.86 -13.91 -18.15
N GLU A 29 8.10 -13.33 -17.22
CA GLU A 29 8.33 -13.42 -15.77
C GLU A 29 7.59 -14.60 -15.15
N ASN A 30 8.15 -15.81 -15.29
CA ASN A 30 7.62 -17.06 -14.71
C ASN A 30 8.42 -17.57 -13.49
N SER A 31 9.24 -16.72 -12.86
CA SER A 31 10.13 -17.13 -11.78
C SER A 31 9.37 -17.40 -10.46
N PRO A 32 9.87 -18.31 -9.59
CA PRO A 32 9.36 -18.49 -8.23
C PRO A 32 9.26 -17.20 -7.42
N ASP A 33 10.12 -16.22 -7.74
CA ASP A 33 10.16 -14.91 -7.11
C ASP A 33 8.88 -14.08 -7.38
N VAL A 34 8.25 -14.23 -8.55
CA VAL A 34 6.97 -13.56 -8.87
C VAL A 34 5.85 -14.02 -7.94
N ARG A 35 5.80 -15.33 -7.66
CA ARG A 35 4.81 -15.89 -6.72
C ARG A 35 5.02 -15.35 -5.31
N LEU A 36 6.27 -15.27 -4.86
CA LEU A 36 6.61 -14.71 -3.55
C LEU A 36 6.16 -13.24 -3.46
N LYS A 37 6.50 -12.42 -4.47
CA LYS A 37 6.10 -11.00 -4.56
C LYS A 37 4.58 -10.80 -4.44
N PHE A 38 3.81 -11.60 -5.19
CA PHE A 38 2.35 -11.56 -5.15
C PHE A 38 1.80 -11.92 -3.76
N TRP A 39 2.23 -13.03 -3.16
CA TRP A 39 1.75 -13.46 -1.84
C TRP A 39 2.14 -12.50 -0.71
N THR A 40 3.29 -11.84 -0.82
CA THR A 40 3.65 -10.75 0.09
C THR A 40 2.70 -9.57 -0.05
N GLY A 41 2.27 -9.24 -1.27
CA GLY A 41 1.19 -8.28 -1.52
C GLY A 41 -0.14 -8.69 -0.86
N VAL A 42 -0.55 -9.96 -1.02
CA VAL A 42 -1.76 -10.50 -0.39
C VAL A 42 -1.68 -10.41 1.13
N PHE A 43 -0.56 -10.82 1.73
CA PHE A 43 -0.37 -10.73 3.17
C PHE A 43 -0.42 -9.28 3.64
N SER A 44 0.30 -8.38 2.95
CA SER A 44 0.31 -6.95 3.25
C SER A 44 -1.09 -6.34 3.23
N GLY A 45 -1.87 -6.62 2.18
CA GLY A 45 -3.25 -6.15 2.05
C GLY A 45 -4.18 -6.74 3.11
N LEU A 46 -4.06 -8.04 3.40
CA LEU A 46 -4.87 -8.70 4.43
C LEU A 46 -4.76 -7.95 5.74
N ILE A 47 -3.54 -7.63 6.15
CA ILE A 47 -3.38 -7.01 7.45
C ILE A 47 -3.62 -5.51 7.43
N SER A 48 -3.09 -4.76 6.46
CA SER A 48 -3.28 -3.31 6.47
C SER A 48 -4.75 -2.94 6.35
N VAL A 49 -5.47 -3.57 5.42
CA VAL A 49 -6.89 -3.29 5.16
C VAL A 49 -7.74 -3.81 6.32
N SER A 50 -7.46 -5.00 6.88
CA SER A 50 -8.20 -5.49 8.06
C SER A 50 -7.95 -4.63 9.29
N ALA A 51 -6.71 -4.18 9.51
CA ALA A 51 -6.38 -3.31 10.64
C ALA A 51 -7.12 -1.98 10.52
N VAL A 52 -7.09 -1.35 9.34
CA VAL A 52 -7.87 -0.15 9.02
C VAL A 52 -9.37 -0.39 9.26
N PHE A 53 -9.90 -1.52 8.79
CA PHE A 53 -11.31 -1.85 8.96
C PHE A 53 -11.71 -2.02 10.43
N VAL A 54 -10.92 -2.77 11.22
CA VAL A 54 -11.11 -2.94 12.66
C VAL A 54 -11.03 -1.59 13.38
N PHE A 55 -10.10 -0.72 12.98
CA PHE A 55 -9.97 0.62 13.54
C PHE A 55 -11.24 1.45 13.33
N PHE A 56 -11.72 1.58 12.09
CA PHE A 56 -12.91 2.41 11.84
C PHE A 56 -14.18 1.79 12.41
N LYS A 57 -14.27 0.46 12.48
CA LYS A 57 -15.44 -0.23 13.05
C LYS A 57 -15.54 -0.11 14.57
N TYR A 58 -14.43 -0.22 15.30
CA TYR A 58 -14.45 -0.31 16.77
C TYR A 58 -13.85 0.89 17.50
N PHE A 59 -13.02 1.68 16.82
CA PHE A 59 -12.17 2.71 17.44
C PHE A 59 -12.41 4.13 16.88
N SER A 60 -13.36 4.31 15.95
CA SER A 60 -13.74 5.61 15.35
C SER A 60 -14.31 6.63 16.34
N GLN A 61 -14.46 6.28 17.62
CA GLN A 61 -14.79 7.23 18.67
C GLN A 61 -13.55 8.04 19.05
N THR A 62 -13.54 9.30 18.59
CA THR A 62 -12.77 10.56 18.87
C THR A 62 -11.74 10.66 20.02
N LYS A 63 -11.30 9.58 20.65
CA LYS A 63 -10.34 9.59 21.75
C LYS A 63 -8.95 9.23 21.22
N ILE A 64 -7.95 10.05 21.55
CA ILE A 64 -6.52 9.84 21.24
C ILE A 64 -6.06 8.43 21.60
N ILE A 65 -6.55 7.87 22.71
CA ILE A 65 -6.19 6.53 23.19
C ILE A 65 -6.50 5.46 22.13
N SER A 66 -7.63 5.58 21.42
CA SER A 66 -8.03 4.66 20.35
C SER A 66 -7.02 4.67 19.19
N TYR A 67 -6.54 5.86 18.78
CA TYR A 67 -5.52 6.02 17.74
C TYR A 67 -4.15 5.48 18.17
N THR A 68 -3.77 5.66 19.44
CA THR A 68 -2.49 5.15 19.98
C THR A 68 -2.48 3.62 20.07
N ILE A 69 -3.57 2.99 20.53
CA ILE A 69 -3.71 1.53 20.57
C ILE A 69 -3.65 0.94 19.17
N PHE A 70 -4.34 1.55 18.21
CA PHE A 70 -4.29 1.16 16.81
C PHE A 70 -2.88 1.22 16.24
N PHE A 71 -2.18 2.34 16.48
CA PHE A 71 -0.81 2.51 16.03
C PHE A 71 0.13 1.46 16.65
N ALA A 72 -0.03 1.14 17.94
CA ALA A 72 0.77 0.12 18.62
C ALA A 72 0.54 -1.31 18.07
N LEU A 73 -0.72 -1.68 17.82
CA LEU A 73 -1.07 -2.95 17.19
C LEU A 73 -0.50 -3.04 15.77
N PHE A 74 -0.61 -1.95 15.01
CA PHE A 74 -0.06 -1.85 13.66
C PHE A 74 1.47 -1.94 13.67
N LEU A 75 2.15 -1.27 14.60
CA LEU A 75 3.61 -1.32 14.76
C LEU A 75 4.09 -2.74 15.09
N GLY A 76 3.45 -3.39 16.07
CA GLY A 76 3.75 -4.77 16.47
C GLY A 76 3.55 -5.75 15.31
N PHE A 77 2.51 -5.54 14.52
CA PHE A 77 2.28 -6.31 13.31
C PHE A 77 3.36 -6.07 12.24
N PHE A 78 3.76 -4.82 12.03
CA PHE A 78 4.83 -4.45 11.12
C PHE A 78 6.13 -5.18 11.46
N TYR A 79 6.47 -5.23 12.75
CA TYR A 79 7.60 -6.02 13.26
C TYR A 79 7.44 -7.52 12.98
N ALA A 80 6.22 -8.07 13.04
CA ALA A 80 5.97 -9.46 12.69
C ALA A 80 6.17 -9.72 11.19
N VAL A 81 5.72 -8.83 10.29
CA VAL A 81 5.97 -8.94 8.84
C VAL A 81 7.46 -8.89 8.54
N ILE A 82 8.16 -7.91 9.10
CA ILE A 82 9.60 -7.77 8.92
C ILE A 82 10.30 -9.02 9.46
N ALA A 83 9.95 -9.49 10.66
CA ALA A 83 10.54 -10.71 11.23
C ALA A 83 10.28 -11.95 10.36
N LEU A 84 9.07 -12.09 9.81
CA LEU A 84 8.70 -13.18 8.92
C LEU A 84 9.51 -13.12 7.61
N LEU A 85 9.56 -11.95 6.97
CA LEU A 85 10.33 -11.72 5.74
C LEU A 85 11.85 -11.88 5.95
N THR A 86 12.36 -11.50 7.13
CA THR A 86 13.76 -11.69 7.52
C THR A 86 14.08 -13.18 7.68
N ASN A 87 13.19 -13.96 8.31
CA ASN A 87 13.36 -15.40 8.53
C ASN A 87 13.21 -16.24 7.25
N PHE A 88 12.45 -15.75 6.26
CA PHE A 88 12.31 -16.45 4.97
C PHE A 88 13.45 -16.18 3.99
N GLY A 89 14.51 -15.45 4.37
CA GLY A 89 15.82 -15.52 3.72
C GLY A 89 16.42 -14.20 3.22
N SER A 90 16.53 -13.16 4.05
CA SER A 90 17.26 -11.95 3.63
C SER A 90 18.79 -12.16 3.64
N GLN A 91 19.48 -11.73 2.59
CA GLN A 91 20.95 -11.63 2.53
C GLN A 91 21.50 -10.48 3.41
N TYR A 92 20.67 -9.49 3.75
CA TYR A 92 21.03 -8.49 4.75
C TYR A 92 20.93 -9.05 6.15
N SER A 93 21.88 -8.67 7.02
CA SER A 93 21.79 -9.03 8.44
C SER A 93 20.43 -8.59 9.00
N ALA A 94 19.79 -9.45 9.80
CA ALA A 94 18.56 -9.12 10.51
C ALA A 94 18.69 -7.79 11.29
N LYS A 95 19.92 -7.44 11.69
CA LYS A 95 20.28 -6.16 12.32
C LYS A 95 20.13 -4.95 11.39
N PHE A 96 20.49 -5.06 10.12
CA PHE A 96 20.30 -4.00 9.12
C PHE A 96 18.82 -3.79 8.81
N LEU A 97 18.09 -4.86 8.49
CA LEU A 97 16.65 -4.77 8.22
C LEU A 97 15.86 -4.24 9.42
N ARG A 98 16.21 -4.65 10.65
CA ARG A 98 15.65 -4.06 11.86
C ARG A 98 15.92 -2.56 11.95
N ARG A 99 17.15 -2.10 11.70
CA ARG A 99 17.50 -0.68 11.78
C ARG A 99 16.77 0.17 10.74
N VAL A 100 16.77 -0.28 9.48
CA VAL A 100 16.05 0.35 8.38
C VAL A 100 14.56 0.45 8.74
N SER A 101 13.98 -0.66 9.19
CA SER A 101 12.58 -0.70 9.53
C SER A 101 12.23 0.18 10.72
N LEU A 102 13.08 0.18 11.76
CA LEU A 102 12.88 0.98 12.97
C LEU A 102 13.01 2.48 12.68
N LEU A 103 13.94 2.87 11.80
CA LEU A 103 14.07 4.24 11.31
C LEU A 103 12.84 4.69 10.53
N HIS A 104 12.34 3.85 9.62
CA HIS A 104 11.13 4.16 8.86
C HIS A 104 9.89 4.17 9.77
N LEU A 105 9.78 3.25 10.73
CA LEU A 105 8.71 3.23 11.75
C LEU A 105 8.72 4.47 12.63
N LEU A 106 9.91 4.94 13.04
CA LEU A 106 10.05 6.18 13.80
C LEU A 106 9.63 7.39 12.96
N GLY A 107 10.07 7.47 11.70
CA GLY A 107 9.63 8.52 10.77
C GLY A 107 8.11 8.53 10.58
N MET A 108 7.49 7.35 10.49
CA MET A 108 6.04 7.20 10.38
C MET A 108 5.29 7.63 11.64
N LEU A 109 5.80 7.27 12.82
CA LEU A 109 5.25 7.74 14.11
C LEU A 109 5.35 9.26 14.21
N CYS A 110 6.49 9.86 13.85
CA CYS A 110 6.67 11.30 13.87
C CYS A 110 5.69 12.01 12.93
N MET A 111 5.48 11.51 11.71
CA MET A 111 4.50 12.09 10.79
C MET A 111 3.07 11.94 11.30
N PHE A 112 2.71 10.78 11.84
CA PHE A 112 1.38 10.54 12.40
C PHE A 112 1.09 11.49 13.58
N LEU A 113 2.03 11.62 14.51
CA LEU A 113 1.93 12.55 15.64
C LEU A 113 1.86 14.01 15.16
N PHE A 114 2.68 14.38 14.17
CA PHE A 114 2.65 15.71 13.57
C PHE A 114 1.28 16.04 12.97
N LEU A 115 0.67 15.09 12.24
CA LEU A 115 -0.67 15.29 11.64
C LEU A 115 -1.76 15.44 12.71
N ILE A 116 -1.70 14.67 13.80
CA ILE A 116 -2.62 14.82 14.94
C ILE A 116 -2.47 16.20 15.59
N VAL A 117 -1.23 16.64 15.84
CA VAL A 117 -0.93 17.92 16.48
C VAL A 117 -1.36 19.09 15.59
N ILE A 118 -0.99 19.08 14.31
CA ILE A 118 -1.38 20.12 13.36
C ILE A 118 -2.90 20.19 13.20
N SER A 119 -3.58 19.04 13.14
CA SER A 119 -5.04 19.02 13.07
C SER A 119 -5.68 19.74 14.25
N LYS A 120 -5.18 19.49 15.47
CA LYS A 120 -5.67 20.15 16.69
C LYS A 120 -5.41 21.66 16.66
N ILE A 121 -4.24 22.08 16.18
CA ILE A 121 -3.87 23.50 16.05
C ILE A 121 -4.78 24.20 15.05
N LEU A 122 -4.95 23.64 13.85
CA LEU A 122 -5.67 24.29 12.76
C LEU A 122 -7.18 24.37 12.99
N THR A 123 -7.76 23.42 13.72
CA THR A 123 -9.23 23.29 13.80
C THR A 123 -9.81 23.35 15.20
N GLY A 124 -8.97 23.60 16.21
CA GLY A 124 -9.38 23.64 17.61
C GLY A 124 -9.91 22.31 18.16
N SER A 125 -10.04 21.28 17.32
CA SER A 125 -10.61 19.98 17.62
C SER A 125 -9.80 18.89 16.93
N PHE A 126 -9.94 17.65 17.39
CA PHE A 126 -9.43 16.50 16.64
C PHE A 126 -10.40 16.08 15.51
N VAL A 127 -11.43 16.89 15.19
CA VAL A 127 -12.59 16.49 14.36
C VAL A 127 -12.38 16.78 12.86
N LEU A 128 -11.75 17.90 12.46
CA LEU A 128 -11.20 17.98 11.08
C LEU A 128 -10.05 16.97 10.90
N GLY A 129 -9.39 16.66 12.02
CA GLY A 129 -8.52 15.50 12.17
C GLY A 129 -9.24 14.19 11.97
N GLY A 130 -10.56 14.12 12.09
CA GLY A 130 -11.40 12.95 11.82
C GLY A 130 -11.60 12.69 10.33
N ILE A 131 -11.75 13.73 9.50
CA ILE A 131 -11.83 13.57 8.04
C ILE A 131 -10.44 13.29 7.46
N LEU A 132 -9.42 14.04 7.88
CA LEU A 132 -8.04 13.71 7.53
C LEU A 132 -7.67 12.32 8.09
N ALA A 133 -8.11 11.93 9.28
CA ALA A 133 -7.89 10.59 9.82
C ALA A 133 -8.58 9.52 8.96
N THR A 134 -9.84 9.69 8.61
CA THR A 134 -10.63 8.70 7.85
C THR A 134 -10.16 8.54 6.40
N ILE A 135 -9.37 9.47 5.87
CA ILE A 135 -8.92 9.46 4.47
C ILE A 135 -7.41 9.20 4.39
N PHE A 136 -6.63 9.98 5.13
CA PHE A 136 -5.17 9.91 5.11
C PHE A 136 -4.65 8.69 5.86
N ILE A 137 -5.19 8.34 7.03
CA ILE A 137 -4.65 7.23 7.83
C ILE A 137 -4.81 5.88 7.11
N PRO A 138 -5.97 5.53 6.51
CA PRO A 138 -6.07 4.38 5.61
C PRO A 138 -5.03 4.41 4.51
N ALA A 139 -5.00 5.50 3.73
CA ALA A 139 -4.09 5.64 2.59
C ALA A 139 -2.64 5.45 3.03
N PHE A 140 -2.25 6.09 4.13
CA PHE A 140 -0.91 6.02 4.70
C PHE A 140 -0.53 4.58 5.04
N PHE A 141 -1.37 3.90 5.82
CA PHE A 141 -1.08 2.54 6.25
C PHE A 141 -1.07 1.54 5.11
N GLU A 142 -2.01 1.67 4.18
CA GLU A 142 -2.09 0.80 3.01
C GLU A 142 -0.89 0.99 2.09
N GLU A 143 -0.46 2.23 1.85
CA GLU A 143 0.73 2.49 1.04
C GLU A 143 1.98 1.99 1.75
N ILE A 144 2.19 2.34 3.02
CA ILE A 144 3.37 1.88 3.78
C ILE A 144 3.49 0.37 3.80
N SER A 145 2.40 -0.36 4.02
CA SER A 145 2.41 -1.82 4.08
C SER A 145 2.91 -2.43 2.76
N LYS A 146 2.47 -1.87 1.62
CA LYS A 146 2.96 -2.29 0.29
C LYS A 146 4.45 -2.00 0.16
N HIS A 147 4.89 -0.81 0.52
CA HIS A 147 6.26 -0.39 0.29
C HIS A 147 7.29 -1.14 1.13
N PHE A 148 6.96 -1.47 2.37
CA PHE A 148 7.84 -2.32 3.18
C PHE A 148 7.84 -3.78 2.74
N SER A 149 6.75 -4.25 2.13
CA SER A 149 6.72 -5.55 1.46
C SER A 149 7.73 -5.60 0.32
N VAL A 150 7.90 -4.49 -0.40
CA VAL A 150 8.98 -4.32 -1.38
C VAL A 150 10.34 -4.35 -0.70
N LEU A 151 10.60 -3.48 0.29
CA LEU A 151 11.90 -3.40 0.97
C LEU A 151 12.36 -4.70 1.63
N GLY A 152 11.47 -5.44 2.27
CA GLY A 152 11.80 -6.68 2.97
C GLY A 152 12.29 -7.79 2.03
N LEU A 153 11.87 -7.75 0.76
CA LEU A 153 12.20 -8.74 -0.26
C LEU A 153 13.33 -8.30 -1.21
N LEU A 154 13.64 -7.01 -1.27
CA LEU A 154 14.86 -6.49 -1.91
C LEU A 154 16.15 -7.09 -1.31
N GLY A 155 16.07 -7.74 -0.16
CA GLY A 155 17.21 -8.38 0.49
C GLY A 155 17.61 -9.75 -0.03
N LYS A 156 16.88 -10.40 -0.95
CA LYS A 156 17.11 -11.83 -1.26
C LYS A 156 18.12 -12.13 -2.37
N SER A 157 18.37 -11.16 -3.22
CA SER A 157 19.22 -11.20 -4.41
C SER A 157 19.14 -9.81 -5.03
N PHE A 158 19.94 -9.51 -6.05
CA PHE A 158 19.78 -8.42 -7.04
C PHE A 158 20.76 -7.23 -6.98
N SER A 159 21.40 -7.03 -8.14
CA SER A 159 21.58 -5.72 -8.77
C SER A 159 20.20 -5.23 -9.25
N PHE A 160 19.69 -4.11 -8.76
CA PHE A 160 18.41 -3.61 -9.27
C PHE A 160 18.59 -2.67 -10.44
N SER A 161 17.80 -2.89 -11.49
CA SER A 161 17.38 -1.85 -12.42
C SER A 161 16.06 -1.23 -11.93
N LEU A 162 15.72 -0.03 -12.40
CA LEU A 162 14.43 0.61 -12.12
C LEU A 162 13.26 -0.26 -12.60
N ARG A 163 13.43 -0.96 -13.72
CA ARG A 163 12.48 -1.94 -14.24
C ARG A 163 12.17 -3.05 -13.25
N ASP A 164 13.17 -3.66 -12.63
CA ASP A 164 12.96 -4.78 -11.70
C ASP A 164 12.17 -4.35 -10.47
N LEU A 165 12.49 -3.16 -9.92
CA LEU A 165 11.77 -2.59 -8.78
C LEU A 165 10.31 -2.27 -9.15
N THR A 166 10.09 -1.80 -10.38
CA THR A 166 8.76 -1.51 -10.92
C THR A 166 7.91 -2.77 -11.05
N LEU A 167 8.44 -3.84 -11.65
CA LEU A 167 7.76 -5.13 -11.78
C LEU A 167 7.48 -5.76 -10.42
N PHE A 168 8.41 -5.57 -9.48
CA PHE A 168 8.22 -6.00 -8.10
C PHE A 168 7.03 -5.30 -7.47
N THR A 169 7.04 -3.97 -7.44
CA THR A 169 5.96 -3.15 -6.86
C THR A 169 4.61 -3.52 -7.48
N PHE A 170 4.58 -3.71 -8.79
CA PHE A 170 3.39 -4.15 -9.50
C PHE A 170 2.82 -5.47 -8.96
N CYS A 171 3.65 -6.49 -8.73
CA CYS A 171 3.21 -7.78 -8.16
C CYS A 171 2.65 -7.63 -6.74
N VAL A 172 3.26 -6.78 -5.91
CA VAL A 172 2.77 -6.49 -4.55
C VAL A 172 1.40 -5.81 -4.61
N VAL A 173 1.24 -4.81 -5.48
CA VAL A 173 -0.05 -4.11 -5.66
C VAL A 173 -1.14 -5.07 -6.10
N LEU A 174 -0.85 -6.01 -7.01
CA LEU A 174 -1.82 -7.02 -7.43
C LEU A 174 -2.33 -7.88 -6.27
N GLY A 175 -1.40 -8.42 -5.46
CA GLY A 175 -1.78 -9.20 -4.29
C GLY A 175 -2.57 -8.39 -3.27
N PHE A 176 -2.19 -7.12 -3.07
CA PHE A 176 -2.86 -6.21 -2.18
C PHE A 176 -4.31 -5.95 -2.59
N VAL A 177 -4.53 -5.57 -3.85
CA VAL A 177 -5.85 -5.22 -4.39
C VAL A 177 -6.75 -6.45 -4.48
N PHE A 178 -6.18 -7.62 -4.76
CA PHE A 178 -6.90 -8.90 -4.73
C PHE A 178 -7.62 -9.08 -3.40
N VAL A 179 -6.89 -8.94 -2.29
CA VAL A 179 -7.47 -9.19 -0.98
C VAL A 179 -8.29 -8.03 -0.44
N GLU A 180 -7.91 -6.79 -0.75
CA GLU A 180 -8.71 -5.62 -0.40
C GLU A 180 -10.11 -5.72 -1.00
N ASN A 181 -10.22 -6.15 -2.26
CA ASN A 181 -11.52 -6.38 -2.89
C ASN A 181 -12.32 -7.48 -2.19
N ILE A 182 -11.69 -8.61 -1.83
CA ILE A 182 -12.35 -9.67 -1.06
C ILE A 182 -12.92 -9.11 0.26
N LEU A 183 -12.10 -8.40 1.04
CA LEU A 183 -12.50 -7.81 2.32
C LEU A 183 -13.62 -6.79 2.13
N TYR A 184 -13.54 -5.95 1.09
CA TYR A 184 -14.56 -4.95 0.79
C TYR A 184 -15.91 -5.61 0.47
N PHE A 185 -15.92 -6.66 -0.37
CA PHE A 185 -17.14 -7.37 -0.73
C PHE A 185 -17.76 -8.09 0.47
N PHE A 186 -16.94 -8.64 1.37
CA PHE A 186 -17.44 -9.20 2.63
C PHE A 186 -18.11 -8.13 3.51
N ALA A 187 -17.58 -6.91 3.53
CA ALA A 187 -18.10 -5.84 4.38
C ALA A 187 -19.34 -5.14 3.81
N HIS A 188 -19.42 -4.94 2.49
CA HIS A 188 -20.42 -4.08 1.86
C HIS A 188 -21.38 -4.80 0.89
N GLY A 189 -21.16 -6.09 0.64
CA GLY A 189 -21.91 -6.84 -0.37
C GLY A 189 -21.43 -6.57 -1.81
N THR A 190 -22.07 -7.24 -2.77
CA THR A 190 -21.53 -7.36 -4.14
C THR A 190 -22.61 -7.08 -5.18
N THR A 191 -22.30 -6.22 -6.16
CA THR A 191 -23.03 -6.11 -7.44
C THR A 191 -22.01 -6.17 -8.57
N VAL A 192 -22.39 -6.72 -9.73
CA VAL A 192 -21.46 -6.90 -10.87
C VAL A 192 -20.82 -5.57 -11.29
N GLY A 193 -21.61 -4.50 -11.39
CA GLY A 193 -21.12 -3.16 -11.74
C GLY A 193 -20.13 -2.60 -10.73
N LEU A 194 -20.43 -2.69 -9.43
CA LEU A 194 -19.54 -2.25 -8.36
C LEU A 194 -18.22 -3.04 -8.36
N SER A 195 -18.30 -4.34 -8.62
CA SER A 195 -17.13 -5.22 -8.59
C SER A 195 -16.19 -5.01 -9.77
N ILE A 196 -16.70 -4.83 -10.98
CA ILE A 196 -15.88 -4.50 -12.17
C ILE A 196 -15.20 -3.14 -11.98
N PHE A 197 -16.00 -2.15 -11.54
CA PHE A 197 -15.53 -0.80 -11.29
C PHE A 197 -14.38 -0.77 -10.26
N ARG A 198 -14.55 -1.43 -9.12
CA ARG A 198 -13.50 -1.50 -8.10
C ARG A 198 -12.25 -2.20 -8.61
N SER A 199 -12.40 -3.32 -9.32
CA SER A 199 -11.27 -4.12 -9.79
C SER A 199 -10.33 -3.35 -10.73
N ILE A 200 -10.85 -2.41 -11.53
CA ILE A 200 -10.04 -1.62 -12.47
C ILE A 200 -9.51 -0.33 -11.80
N PHE A 201 -10.37 0.40 -11.09
CA PHE A 201 -10.01 1.74 -10.61
C PHE A 201 -9.27 1.74 -9.28
N VAL A 202 -9.63 0.85 -8.35
CA VAL A 202 -8.87 0.68 -7.10
C VAL A 202 -7.45 0.20 -7.42
N PHE A 203 -7.32 -0.75 -8.34
CA PHE A 203 -6.02 -1.18 -8.84
C PHE A 203 -5.18 -0.03 -9.40
N SER A 204 -5.79 0.81 -10.25
CA SER A 204 -5.09 1.94 -10.87
C SER A 204 -4.53 2.92 -9.84
N VAL A 205 -5.28 3.17 -8.75
CA VAL A 205 -4.86 4.09 -7.69
C VAL A 205 -3.69 3.52 -6.91
N HIS A 206 -3.79 2.28 -6.44
CA HIS A 206 -2.70 1.65 -5.72
C HIS A 206 -1.46 1.46 -6.57
N LEU A 207 -1.64 1.20 -7.87
CA LEU A 207 -0.52 1.13 -8.80
C LEU A 207 0.14 2.49 -8.94
N LEU A 208 -0.62 3.55 -9.23
CA LEU A 208 -0.06 4.90 -9.37
C LEU A 208 0.67 5.37 -8.11
N SER A 209 0.05 5.24 -6.93
CA SER A 209 0.66 5.62 -5.65
C SER A 209 1.97 4.88 -5.43
N SER A 210 1.98 3.56 -5.67
CA SER A 210 3.15 2.73 -5.45
C SER A 210 4.26 2.98 -6.47
N LEU A 211 3.91 3.30 -7.73
CA LEU A 211 4.89 3.66 -8.77
C LEU A 211 5.54 5.02 -8.51
N ILE A 212 4.78 6.01 -8.04
CA ILE A 212 5.34 7.31 -7.62
C ILE A 212 6.33 7.09 -6.48
N CYS A 213 5.96 6.31 -5.47
CA CYS A 213 6.87 6.00 -4.38
C CYS A 213 8.12 5.27 -4.87
N THR A 214 7.95 4.25 -5.72
CA THR A 214 9.04 3.47 -6.32
C THR A 214 10.05 4.37 -7.03
N LEU A 215 9.57 5.32 -7.82
CA LEU A 215 10.39 6.31 -8.51
C LEU A 215 11.21 7.19 -7.56
N VAL A 216 10.57 7.69 -6.50
CA VAL A 216 11.23 8.57 -5.55
C VAL A 216 12.22 7.79 -4.68
N TRP A 217 11.86 6.57 -4.29
CA TRP A 217 12.71 5.68 -3.52
C TRP A 217 13.88 5.15 -4.31
N TRP A 218 13.74 4.96 -5.63
CA TRP A 218 14.88 4.68 -6.49
C TRP A 218 15.98 5.72 -6.34
N LYS A 219 15.62 7.01 -6.20
CA LYS A 219 16.59 8.07 -5.87
C LYS A 219 17.18 7.91 -4.48
N SER A 220 16.35 7.60 -3.47
CA SER A 220 16.80 7.33 -2.09
C SER A 220 17.84 6.21 -2.04
N LEU A 221 17.63 5.11 -2.78
CA LEU A 221 18.56 3.98 -2.86
C LEU A 221 19.92 4.34 -3.50
N GLY A 222 19.96 5.38 -4.34
CA GLY A 222 21.21 5.91 -4.89
C GLY A 222 21.98 6.83 -3.93
N GLU A 223 21.39 7.21 -2.79
CA GLU A 223 22.03 8.05 -1.78
C GLU A 223 22.76 7.20 -0.72
N LYS A 224 23.71 7.83 0.00
CA LYS A 224 24.36 7.18 1.15
C LYS A 224 23.31 6.85 2.21
N PHE A 225 23.23 5.57 2.59
CA PHE A 225 22.32 5.10 3.63
C PHE A 225 22.45 5.91 4.92
N GLY A 226 21.32 6.36 5.47
CA GLY A 226 21.26 7.16 6.68
C GLY A 226 21.60 8.64 6.51
N SER A 227 21.92 9.10 5.29
CA SER A 227 22.08 10.53 5.02
C SER A 227 20.75 11.28 5.05
N ILE A 228 20.79 12.59 5.29
CA ILE A 228 19.60 13.45 5.23
C ILE A 228 18.91 13.34 3.86
N ARG A 229 19.68 13.25 2.77
CA ARG A 229 19.15 13.08 1.41
C ARG A 229 18.42 11.75 1.22
N TYR A 230 19.01 10.66 1.72
CA TYR A 230 18.34 9.35 1.75
C TYR A 230 16.97 9.44 2.43
N PHE A 231 16.93 10.04 3.63
CA PHE A 231 15.69 10.21 4.40
C PHE A 231 14.68 11.15 3.73
N ALA A 232 15.14 12.25 3.15
CA ALA A 232 14.26 13.21 2.48
C ALA A 232 13.54 12.57 1.29
N TRP A 233 14.28 11.87 0.41
CA TRP A 233 13.67 11.14 -0.70
C TRP A 233 12.75 10.03 -0.22
N PHE A 234 13.16 9.28 0.80
CA PHE A 234 12.33 8.22 1.37
C PHE A 234 10.98 8.77 1.87
N LEU A 235 11.02 9.86 2.64
CA LEU A 235 9.82 10.49 3.20
C LEU A 235 8.92 11.09 2.12
N LEU A 236 9.52 11.77 1.14
CA LEU A 236 8.81 12.32 -0.02
C LEU A 236 8.06 11.23 -0.80
N GLY A 237 8.66 10.05 -0.95
CA GLY A 237 8.00 8.92 -1.61
C GLY A 237 6.74 8.46 -0.88
N ILE A 238 6.82 8.29 0.44
CA ILE A 238 5.66 7.89 1.27
C ILE A 238 4.57 8.96 1.23
N LEU A 239 4.95 10.22 1.44
CA LEU A 239 4.01 11.34 1.47
C LEU A 239 3.31 11.51 0.12
N GLY A 240 4.06 11.43 -0.99
CA GLY A 240 3.50 11.51 -2.33
C GLY A 240 2.51 10.38 -2.61
N ALA A 241 2.89 9.13 -2.31
CA ALA A 241 2.01 7.97 -2.48
C ALA A 241 0.74 8.09 -1.64
N THR A 242 0.89 8.45 -0.37
CA THR A 242 -0.21 8.63 0.58
C THR A 242 -1.15 9.73 0.12
N LEU A 243 -0.62 10.87 -0.35
CA LEU A 243 -1.43 11.99 -0.81
C LEU A 243 -2.27 11.62 -2.04
N ILE A 244 -1.68 10.94 -3.02
CA ILE A 244 -2.39 10.48 -4.22
C ILE A 244 -3.52 9.52 -3.84
N HIS A 245 -3.25 8.55 -2.97
CA HIS A 245 -4.30 7.64 -2.52
C HIS A 245 -5.35 8.35 -1.65
N ALA A 246 -4.97 9.28 -0.77
CA ALA A 246 -5.90 10.07 0.02
C ALA A 246 -6.84 10.93 -0.86
N ILE A 247 -6.33 11.52 -1.95
CA ILE A 247 -7.15 12.27 -2.92
C ILE A 247 -8.20 11.35 -3.56
N TYR A 248 -7.83 10.12 -3.90
CA TYR A 248 -8.80 9.13 -4.40
C TYR A 248 -9.87 8.80 -3.36
N ASN A 249 -9.47 8.51 -2.11
CA ASN A 249 -10.41 8.21 -1.03
C ASN A 249 -11.38 9.38 -0.78
N TYR A 250 -10.89 10.61 -0.83
CA TYR A 250 -11.71 11.82 -0.74
C TYR A 250 -12.67 11.96 -1.93
N SER A 251 -12.23 11.67 -3.14
CA SER A 251 -13.07 11.73 -4.33
C SER A 251 -14.23 10.73 -4.24
N ILE A 252 -13.92 9.49 -3.86
CA ILE A 252 -14.92 8.43 -3.67
C ILE A 252 -15.91 8.78 -2.56
N SER A 253 -15.44 9.29 -1.42
CA SER A 253 -16.31 9.60 -0.29
C SER A 253 -17.33 10.71 -0.60
N ASN A 254 -17.00 11.60 -1.53
CA ASN A 254 -17.91 12.65 -2.03
C ASN A 254 -18.73 12.22 -3.26
N GLY A 255 -18.68 10.95 -3.65
CA GLY A 255 -19.36 10.45 -4.85
C GLY A 255 -18.79 10.99 -6.16
N ASN A 256 -17.61 11.63 -6.13
CA ASN A 256 -16.97 12.19 -7.31
C ASN A 256 -16.13 11.12 -8.01
N ASN A 257 -16.63 10.69 -9.16
CA ASN A 257 -16.06 9.62 -9.97
C ASN A 257 -15.14 10.12 -11.10
N ILE A 258 -14.91 11.45 -11.21
CA ILE A 258 -14.22 12.04 -12.37
C ILE A 258 -12.73 11.70 -12.43
N LEU A 259 -12.12 11.39 -11.28
CA LEU A 259 -10.68 11.16 -11.18
C LEU A 259 -10.24 9.77 -11.67
N PHE A 260 -11.16 8.85 -11.98
CA PHE A 260 -10.78 7.48 -12.35
C PHE A 260 -10.00 7.36 -13.65
N LEU A 261 -10.45 8.03 -14.70
CA LEU A 261 -9.79 7.99 -16.00
C LEU A 261 -8.39 8.63 -15.92
N PRO A 262 -8.21 9.81 -15.29
CA PRO A 262 -6.89 10.36 -15.02
C PRO A 262 -5.96 9.40 -14.26
N TYR A 263 -6.46 8.73 -13.21
CA TYR A 263 -5.65 7.80 -12.43
C TYR A 263 -5.24 6.55 -13.23
N ALA A 264 -6.18 5.94 -13.97
CA ALA A 264 -5.89 4.80 -14.82
C ALA A 264 -4.88 5.13 -15.92
N ALA A 265 -5.05 6.27 -16.59
CA ALA A 265 -4.13 6.74 -17.63
C ALA A 265 -2.73 7.04 -17.04
N ALA A 266 -2.67 7.73 -15.91
CA ALA A 266 -1.41 8.04 -15.24
C ALA A 266 -0.69 6.78 -14.74
N ALA A 267 -1.42 5.84 -14.13
CA ALA A 267 -0.86 4.57 -13.65
C ALA A 267 -0.24 3.78 -14.81
N TYR A 268 -0.99 3.62 -15.90
CA TYR A 268 -0.53 2.90 -17.08
C TYR A 268 0.67 3.59 -17.75
N GLY A 269 0.57 4.90 -17.99
CA GLY A 269 1.64 5.67 -18.62
C GLY A 269 2.94 5.63 -17.81
N LEU A 270 2.84 5.79 -16.49
CA LEU A 270 3.98 5.71 -15.59
C LEU A 270 4.57 4.31 -15.55
N PHE A 271 3.73 3.27 -15.46
CA PHE A 271 4.20 1.88 -15.48
C PHE A 271 5.00 1.58 -16.76
N VAL A 272 4.43 1.91 -17.93
CA VAL A 272 5.07 1.69 -19.24
C VAL A 272 6.38 2.46 -19.35
N TYR A 273 6.44 3.69 -18.84
CA TYR A 273 7.67 4.48 -18.82
C TYR A 273 8.77 3.81 -17.98
N LEU A 274 8.41 3.29 -16.80
CA LEU A 274 9.38 2.74 -15.86
C LEU A 274 9.90 1.36 -16.26
N ILE A 275 9.07 0.51 -16.85
CA ILE A 275 9.54 -0.80 -17.34
C ILE A 275 10.45 -0.70 -18.57
N LYS A 276 10.46 0.44 -19.26
CA LYS A 276 11.31 0.72 -20.44
C LYS A 276 12.69 1.30 -20.07
N LYS A 277 12.89 1.68 -18.81
CA LYS A 277 14.16 2.23 -18.28
C LYS A 277 14.98 1.16 -17.57
#